data_AF-X0YMM9-F1
#
_entry.id   AF-X0YMM9-F1
#
_cell.length_a   1.000
_cell.length_b   1.000
_cell.length_c   1.000
_cell.angle_alpha   90.00
_cell.angle_beta   90.00
_cell.angle_gamma   90.00
#
_symmetry.space_group_name_H-M   'P 1'
#
loop_
_entity.id
_entity.type
_entity.pdbx_description
1 polymer ?
#
loop_
_entity_poly.entity_id
_entity_poly.type
_entity_poly.pdbx_seq_one_letter_code
_entity_poly.pdbx_strand_id
1 'polypeptide(L)' 'MKEHITENQTNFAFPIGYFPFHKDKHINFQLNRWHSLGYWTKADARRAAACIQGVSDWKRDELLALAEQMDAED' A
#
# COMPACT_ATOMS: atom_id res chain seq x y z
N MET A 1 -0.26 9.88 -48.38
CA MET A 1 0.68 9.12 -47.53
C MET A 1 0.12 9.21 -46.12
N LYS A 2 -0.47 8.12 -45.59
CA LYS A 2 -1.18 8.12 -44.30
C LYS A 2 -0.26 7.48 -43.26
N GLU A 3 0.35 8.31 -42.42
CA GLU A 3 1.15 7.84 -41.29
C GLU A 3 0.22 7.13 -40.30
N HIS A 4 0.42 5.81 -40.15
CA HIS A 4 -0.21 5.03 -39.11
C HIS A 4 0.60 5.29 -37.84
N ILE A 5 0.05 6.13 -36.96
CA ILE A 5 0.57 6.28 -35.60
C ILE A 5 0.18 5.00 -34.87
N THR A 6 1.11 4.07 -34.77
CA THR A 6 0.97 2.85 -33.98
C THR A 6 0.80 3.25 -32.52
N GLU A 7 -0.38 3.00 -31.93
CA GLU A 7 -0.59 3.11 -30.49
C GLU A 7 0.46 2.23 -29.80
N ASN A 8 1.40 2.85 -29.09
CA ASN A 8 2.29 2.13 -28.19
C ASN A 8 1.41 1.67 -27.02
N GLN A 9 0.80 0.49 -27.16
CA GLN A 9 0.09 -0.19 -26.08
C GLN A 9 1.12 -0.54 -25.01
N THR A 10 1.46 0.41 -24.15
CA THR A 10 2.05 0.09 -22.85
C THR A 10 0.98 -0.69 -22.10
N ASN A 11 1.10 -2.01 -22.15
CA ASN A 11 0.27 -2.94 -21.39
C ASN A 11 0.55 -2.72 -19.90
N PHE A 12 -0.01 -1.64 -19.35
CA PHE A 12 0.03 -1.34 -17.93
C PHE A 12 -1.05 -2.20 -17.27
N ALA A 13 -0.67 -3.43 -16.93
CA ALA A 13 -1.47 -4.27 -16.05
C ALA A 13 -1.28 -3.77 -14.62
N PHE A 14 -2.30 -3.11 -14.05
CA PHE A 14 -2.32 -2.88 -12.61
C PHE A 14 -2.17 -4.24 -11.92
N PRO A 15 -1.21 -4.42 -11.01
CA PRO A 15 -1.07 -5.69 -10.31
C PRO A 15 -2.39 -5.98 -9.61
N ILE A 16 -2.98 -7.13 -9.89
CA ILE A 16 -4.13 -7.64 -9.14
C ILE A 16 -3.62 -7.94 -7.74
N GLY A 17 -3.63 -6.92 -6.88
CA GLY A 17 -2.81 -6.84 -5.66
C GLY A 17 -3.58 -6.36 -4.45
N TYR A 18 -4.91 -6.52 -4.46
CA TYR A 18 -5.74 -6.21 -3.30
C TYR A 18 -5.81 -7.43 -2.37
N PHE A 19 -5.08 -7.37 -1.27
CA PHE A 19 -5.08 -8.39 -0.23
C PHE A 19 -6.07 -8.03 0.88
N PRO A 20 -6.73 -9.03 1.49
CA PRO A 20 -7.61 -8.81 2.64
C PRO A 20 -6.78 -8.70 3.92
N PHE A 21 -6.05 -7.60 4.09
CA PHE A 21 -5.29 -7.33 5.31
C PHE A 21 -6.20 -7.01 6.49
N HIS A 22 -7.27 -6.25 6.26
CA HIS A 22 -8.16 -5.78 7.32
C HIS A 22 -9.64 -5.89 6.96
N LYS A 23 -10.49 -6.09 7.98
CA LYS A 23 -11.95 -6.25 7.84
C LYS A 23 -12.66 -4.95 7.46
N ASP A 24 -12.16 -3.82 7.94
CA ASP A 24 -12.63 -2.50 7.56
C ASP A 24 -12.11 -2.12 6.16
N LYS A 25 -13.01 -1.73 5.27
CA LYS A 25 -12.70 -1.48 3.86
C LYS A 25 -11.80 -0.25 3.66
N HIS A 26 -11.92 0.76 4.51
CA HIS A 26 -11.12 1.98 4.40
C HIS A 26 -9.68 1.70 4.85
N ILE A 27 -9.52 1.03 5.99
CA ILE A 27 -8.20 0.62 6.49
C ILE A 27 -7.53 -0.34 5.51
N ASN A 28 -8.28 -1.33 5.00
CA ASN A 28 -7.74 -2.27 4.03
C ASN A 28 -7.27 -1.58 2.74
N PHE A 29 -7.98 -0.54 2.30
CA PHE A 29 -7.57 0.25 1.14
C PHE A 29 -6.24 0.96 1.38
N GLN A 30 -6.06 1.58 2.55
CA GLN A 30 -4.82 2.28 2.88
C GLN A 30 -3.63 1.31 3.00
N LEU A 31 -3.81 0.15 3.63
CA LEU A 31 -2.77 -0.88 3.72
C LEU A 31 -2.35 -1.40 2.34
N ASN A 32 -3.32 -1.66 1.46
CA ASN A 32 -3.03 -2.07 0.10
C ASN A 32 -2.32 -0.97 -0.69
N ARG A 33 -2.62 0.31 -0.44
CA ARG A 33 -1.90 1.42 -1.08
C ARG A 33 -0.40 1.37 -0.78
N TRP A 34 -0.01 1.26 0.49
CA TRP A 34 1.41 1.22 0.86
C TRP A 34 2.14 -0.02 0.33
N HIS A 35 1.47 -1.17 0.36
CA HIS A 35 1.99 -2.41 -0.22
C HIS A 35 2.15 -2.31 -1.75
N SER A 36 1.13 -1.80 -2.45
CA SER A 36 1.14 -1.65 -3.91
C SER A 36 2.18 -0.64 -4.40
N LEU A 37 2.52 0.36 -3.59
CA LEU A 37 3.58 1.32 -3.88
C LEU A 37 4.98 0.79 -3.56
N GLY A 38 5.09 -0.41 -2.98
CA GLY A 38 6.36 -1.05 -2.66
C GLY A 38 7.03 -0.54 -1.39
N TYR A 39 6.38 0.35 -0.63
CA TYR A 39 6.91 0.85 0.63
C TYR A 39 6.90 -0.21 1.71
N TRP A 40 5.86 -1.04 1.72
CA TRP A 40 5.66 -2.08 2.75
C TRP A 40 5.67 -3.46 2.10
N THR A 41 6.35 -4.41 2.76
CA THR A 41 6.18 -5.81 2.40
C THR A 41 4.80 -6.30 2.81
N LYS A 42 4.39 -7.45 2.28
CA LYS A 42 3.13 -8.10 2.71
C LYS A 42 3.12 -8.46 4.20
N ALA A 43 4.30 -8.67 4.79
CA ALA A 43 4.44 -8.94 6.21
C ALA A 43 4.20 -7.67 7.03
N ASP A 44 4.77 -6.54 6.63
CA ASP A 44 4.57 -5.24 7.29
C ASP A 44 3.11 -4.81 7.24
N ALA A 45 2.47 -4.94 6.07
CA ALA A 45 1.06 -4.65 5.92
C ALA A 45 0.16 -5.54 6.81
N ARG A 46 0.55 -6.79 7.06
CA ARG A 46 -0.17 -7.69 7.99
C ARG A 46 0.06 -7.36 9.44
N ARG A 47 1.31 -7.03 9.81
CA ARG A 47 1.65 -6.58 11.16
C ARG A 47 0.84 -5.34 11.49
N ALA A 48 0.82 -4.38 10.56
CA ALA A 48 0.04 -3.17 10.72
C ALA A 48 -1.45 -3.45 10.88
N ALA A 49 -2.02 -4.29 9.99
CA ALA A 49 -3.42 -4.65 10.09
C ALA A 49 -3.82 -5.27 11.44
N ALA A 50 -2.90 -5.96 12.14
CA ALA A 50 -3.16 -6.56 13.44
C ALA A 50 -3.20 -5.52 14.58
N CYS A 51 -2.48 -4.40 14.43
CA CYS A 51 -2.39 -3.33 15.42
C CYS A 51 -3.55 -2.33 15.31
N ILE A 52 -4.15 -2.18 14.12
CA ILE A 52 -5.23 -1.22 13.87
C ILE A 52 -6.59 -1.83 14.23
N GLN A 53 -7.24 -1.35 15.29
CA GLN A 53 -8.62 -1.73 15.62
C GLN A 53 -9.65 -0.81 14.95
N GLY A 54 -9.27 0.46 14.70
CA GLY A 54 -10.11 1.46 14.06
C GLY A 54 -9.33 2.61 13.41
N VAL A 55 -10.07 3.55 12.80
CA VAL A 55 -9.49 4.68 12.04
C VAL A 55 -8.68 5.63 12.93
N SER A 56 -8.95 5.66 14.25
CA SER A 56 -8.16 6.40 15.24
C SER A 56 -6.72 5.89 15.34
N ASP A 57 -6.54 4.57 15.23
CA ASP A 57 -5.28 3.89 15.49
C ASP A 57 -4.38 3.96 14.25
N TRP A 58 -5.00 4.05 13.06
CA TRP A 58 -4.35 4.20 11.76
C TRP A 58 -3.31 5.34 11.70
N LYS A 59 -3.65 6.52 12.22
CA LYS A 59 -2.76 7.69 12.15
C LYS A 59 -1.73 7.72 13.26
N ARG A 60 -2.07 7.19 14.44
CA ARG A 60 -1.32 7.46 15.66
C ARG A 60 -0.21 6.45 15.90
N ASP A 61 -0.47 5.17 15.64
CA ASP A 61 0.40 4.12 16.17
C ASP A 61 1.25 3.43 15.10
N GLU A 62 0.88 3.46 13.82
CA GLU A 62 1.64 2.74 12.78
C GLU A 62 2.57 3.63 11.94
N LEU A 63 2.04 4.74 11.40
CA LEU A 63 2.81 5.63 10.52
C LEU A 63 3.89 6.39 11.28
N LEU A 64 3.60 6.80 12.52
CA LEU A 64 4.58 7.45 13.40
C LEU A 64 5.61 6.43 13.92
N ALA A 65 5.18 5.24 14.34
CA ALA A 65 6.12 4.21 14.81
C ALA A 65 7.05 3.72 13.69
N LEU A 66 6.58 3.61 12.44
CA LEU A 66 7.42 3.28 11.30
C LEU A 66 8.42 4.40 10.97
N ALA A 67 8.00 5.66 11.08
CA ALA A 67 8.92 6.80 10.92
C ALA A 67 10.01 6.78 12.01
N GLU A 68 9.62 6.56 13.27
CA GLU A 68 10.55 6.44 14.40
C GLU A 68 11.51 5.24 14.27
N GLN A 69 11.06 4.10 13.71
CA GLN A 69 11.96 2.97 13.44
C GLN A 69 12.99 3.28 12.35
N MET A 70 12.61 4.01 11.30
CA MET A 70 13.54 4.39 10.24
C MET A 70 14.58 5.40 10.72
N ASP A 71 14.18 6.38 11.54
CA ASP A 71 15.11 7.35 12.15
C ASP A 71 16.07 6.69 13.16
N ALA A 72 15.75 5.49 13.67
CA ALA A 72 16.60 4.73 14.59
C ALA A 72 17.55 3.73 13.91
N GLU A 73 17.37 3.47 12.60
CA GLU A 73 18.23 2.59 11.80
C GLU A 73 19.32 3.35 11.00
N ASP A 74 19.34 4.69 11.06
CA ASP A 74 20.41 5.60 10.56
C ASP A 74 21.41 5.98 11.68
#